data_AF-A0A225EGJ2-F1
#
_entry.id   AF-A0A225EGJ2-F1
#
_cell.length_a   1.000
_cell.length_b   1.000
_cell.length_c   1.000
_cell.angle_alpha   90.00
_cell.angle_beta   90.00
_cell.angle_gamma   90.00
#
_symmetry.space_group_name_H-M   'P 1'
#
loop_
_entity.id
_entity.type
_entity.pdbx_description
1 polymer ?
#
loop_
_entity_poly.entity_id
_entity_poly.type
_entity_poly.pdbx_seq_one_letter_code
_entity_poly.pdbx_strand_id
1 'polypeptide(L)'
;MNAYLASHASVASSFIVGPARFPVARMQKRSRWADNKANELLAWSNKAKAAIKRDIQAARPQGEKDIAAWQSLRRDLSGNLATIIEIDAGRKHWSRSAFANSIAGKIERLALSGEVALVDQAIAWLTKHNLESGKVILTNRHKVWSFGDLARQRVAQREVALARGPELVASGEGVRVIVDPQADRVQIVFDDRPAANMIAKLKGEGWKWSPKVGVWQRKLTNAAKYSAKSITCLS
;
A
#
# COMPACT_ATOMS: atom_id res chain seq x y z
N MET A 1 33.29 0.17 -6.20
CA MET A 1 34.11 1.29 -6.73
C MET A 1 35.23 0.80 -7.63
N ASN A 2 36.11 -0.08 -7.15
CA ASN A 2 37.28 -0.56 -7.92
C ASN A 2 36.95 -1.19 -9.28
N ALA A 3 35.85 -1.95 -9.38
CA ALA A 3 35.40 -2.54 -10.65
C ALA A 3 34.99 -1.49 -11.71
N TYR A 4 34.38 -0.36 -11.29
CA TYR A 4 34.07 0.75 -12.19
C TYR A 4 35.35 1.46 -12.64
N LEU A 5 36.25 1.77 -11.71
CA LEU A 5 37.51 2.45 -12.04
C LEU A 5 38.37 1.61 -13.00
N ALA A 6 38.51 0.31 -12.76
CA ALA A 6 39.25 -0.59 -13.63
C ALA A 6 38.61 -0.72 -15.02
N SER A 7 37.28 -0.74 -15.10
CA SER A 7 36.57 -0.83 -16.39
C SER A 7 36.65 0.47 -17.18
N HIS A 8 36.44 1.60 -16.52
CA HIS A 8 36.49 2.93 -17.11
C HIS A 8 37.90 3.29 -17.60
N ALA A 9 38.95 2.90 -16.87
CA ALA A 9 40.34 3.13 -17.28
C ALA A 9 40.70 2.47 -18.63
N SER A 10 39.96 1.45 -19.05
CA SER A 10 40.17 0.76 -20.33
C SER A 10 39.49 1.43 -21.54
N VAL A 11 38.68 2.47 -21.29
CA VAL A 11 37.98 3.26 -22.31
C VAL A 11 38.89 4.40 -22.75
N ALA A 12 39.46 4.28 -23.95
CA ALA A 12 40.32 5.32 -24.51
C ALA A 12 39.50 6.51 -25.04
N SER A 13 40.06 7.71 -24.98
CA SER A 13 39.48 8.92 -25.58
C SER A 13 39.97 9.11 -27.02
N SER A 14 39.07 9.47 -27.93
CA SER A 14 39.40 9.82 -29.31
C SER A 14 40.30 11.06 -29.42
N PHE A 15 40.26 11.95 -28.41
CA PHE A 15 41.16 13.09 -28.32
C PHE A 15 42.62 12.68 -28.09
N ILE A 16 42.85 11.61 -27.31
CA ILE A 16 44.19 11.12 -26.96
C ILE A 16 44.76 10.23 -28.07
N VAL A 17 43.93 9.34 -28.63
CA VAL A 17 44.37 8.33 -29.62
C VAL A 17 44.25 8.84 -31.07
N GLY A 18 43.53 9.94 -31.28
CA GLY A 18 43.24 10.54 -32.59
C GLY A 18 42.05 9.88 -33.30
N PRO A 19 41.23 10.66 -34.04
CA PRO A 19 39.98 10.17 -34.63
C PRO A 19 40.19 9.13 -35.74
N ALA A 20 41.27 9.25 -36.52
CA ALA A 20 41.52 8.41 -37.69
C ALA A 20 41.80 6.93 -37.36
N ARG A 21 42.26 6.63 -36.14
CA ARG A 21 42.60 5.26 -35.69
C ARG A 21 41.77 4.80 -34.49
N PHE A 22 40.72 5.53 -34.13
CA PHE A 22 39.94 5.23 -32.94
C PHE A 22 38.98 4.04 -33.16
N PRO A 23 39.09 2.94 -32.39
CA PRO A 23 38.23 1.77 -32.57
C PRO A 23 36.86 1.99 -31.89
N VAL A 24 35.98 2.77 -32.56
CA VAL A 24 34.68 3.23 -32.05
C VAL A 24 33.86 2.09 -31.43
N ALA A 25 33.59 1.02 -32.18
CA ALA A 25 32.74 -0.08 -31.72
C ALA A 25 33.29 -0.78 -30.46
N ARG A 26 34.62 -0.95 -30.39
CA ARG A 26 35.29 -1.56 -29.22
C ARG A 26 35.19 -0.66 -27.99
N MET A 27 35.41 0.64 -28.16
CA MET A 27 35.35 1.61 -27.05
C MET A 27 33.92 1.85 -26.58
N GLN A 28 32.93 1.85 -27.48
CA GLN A 28 31.52 1.86 -27.10
C GLN A 28 31.15 0.63 -26.25
N LYS A 29 31.60 -0.56 -26.63
CA LYS A 29 31.37 -1.77 -25.84
C LYS A 29 32.00 -1.68 -24.44
N ARG A 30 33.23 -1.15 -24.35
CA ARG A 30 33.91 -0.93 -23.07
C ARG A 30 33.24 0.13 -22.21
N SER A 31 32.79 1.24 -22.81
CA SER A 31 32.01 2.29 -22.13
C SER A 31 30.74 1.70 -21.53
N ARG A 32 29.94 0.97 -22.32
CA ARG A 32 28.73 0.30 -21.83
C ARG A 32 29.02 -0.66 -20.67
N TRP A 33 30.15 -1.37 -20.72
CA TRP A 33 30.55 -2.23 -19.61
C TRP A 33 30.89 -1.44 -18.34
N ALA A 34 31.63 -0.33 -18.46
CA ALA A 34 31.90 0.58 -17.35
C ALA A 34 30.61 1.21 -16.80
N ASP A 35 29.73 1.69 -17.67
CA ASP A 35 28.42 2.25 -17.31
C ASP A 35 27.57 1.23 -16.55
N ASN A 36 27.54 -0.03 -16.99
CA ASN A 36 26.87 -1.11 -16.27
C ASN A 36 27.44 -1.30 -14.85
N LYS A 37 28.77 -1.24 -14.67
CA LYS A 37 29.41 -1.32 -13.34
C LYS A 37 29.14 -0.10 -12.48
N ALA A 38 29.02 1.09 -13.07
CA ALA A 38 28.60 2.29 -12.37
C ALA A 38 27.13 2.15 -11.90
N ASN A 39 26.25 1.67 -12.78
CA ASN A 39 24.84 1.44 -12.48
C ASN A 39 24.64 0.40 -11.38
N GLU A 40 25.39 -0.72 -11.40
CA GLU A 40 25.40 -1.71 -10.31
C GLU A 40 25.77 -1.07 -8.97
N LEU A 41 26.81 -0.23 -8.94
CA LEU A 41 27.25 0.48 -7.74
C LEU A 41 26.19 1.46 -7.23
N LEU A 42 25.60 2.25 -8.12
CA LEU A 42 24.54 3.21 -7.78
C LEU A 42 23.28 2.48 -7.28
N ALA A 43 22.88 1.39 -7.93
CA ALA A 43 21.75 0.58 -7.52
C ALA A 43 21.96 0.01 -6.11
N TRP A 44 23.16 -0.50 -5.81
CA TRP A 44 23.52 -0.95 -4.48
C TRP A 44 23.46 0.19 -3.45
N SER A 45 24.07 1.35 -3.76
CA SER A 45 24.07 2.51 -2.85
C SER A 45 22.65 3.03 -2.58
N ASN A 46 21.83 3.13 -3.61
CA ASN A 46 20.44 3.56 -3.48
C ASN A 46 19.62 2.55 -2.66
N LYS A 47 19.85 1.25 -2.86
CA LYS A 47 19.23 0.19 -2.04
C LYS A 47 19.63 0.30 -0.57
N ALA A 48 20.90 0.57 -0.29
CA ALA A 48 21.41 0.77 1.07
C ALA A 48 20.81 2.03 1.73
N LYS A 49 20.81 3.18 1.02
CA LYS A 49 20.17 4.42 1.50
C LYS A 49 18.68 4.23 1.78
N ALA A 50 17.97 3.51 0.90
CA ALA A 50 16.57 3.20 1.09
C ALA A 50 16.33 2.28 2.30
N ALA A 51 17.26 1.37 2.60
CA ALA A 51 17.21 0.54 3.80
C ALA A 51 17.39 1.37 5.06
N ILE A 52 18.45 2.18 5.12
CA ILE A 52 18.71 3.09 6.24
C ILE A 52 17.52 4.01 6.49
N LYS A 53 16.94 4.59 5.43
CA LYS A 53 15.74 5.45 5.54
C LYS A 53 14.55 4.68 6.13
N ARG A 54 14.33 3.43 5.73
CA ARG A 54 13.26 2.58 6.27
C ARG A 54 13.51 2.28 7.75
N ASP A 55 14.74 2.01 8.15
CA ASP A 55 15.09 1.70 9.54
C ASP A 55 14.92 2.93 10.44
N ILE A 56 15.36 4.11 9.98
CA ILE A 56 15.15 5.39 10.66
C ILE A 56 13.65 5.67 10.82
N GLN A 57 12.85 5.46 9.77
CA GLN A 57 11.40 5.66 9.83
C GLN A 57 10.71 4.65 10.76
N ALA A 58 11.16 3.39 10.77
CA ALA A 58 10.64 2.37 11.66
C ALA A 58 10.92 2.71 13.12
N ALA A 59 12.12 3.21 13.42
CA ALA A 59 12.57 3.59 14.76
C ALA A 59 11.91 4.87 15.31
N ARG A 60 11.18 5.65 14.50
CA ARG A 60 10.47 6.84 15.01
C ARG A 60 9.45 6.48 16.09
N PRO A 61 9.37 7.26 17.18
CA PRO A 61 8.37 7.05 18.22
C PRO A 61 6.96 7.20 17.64
N GLN A 62 6.01 6.45 18.19
CA GLN A 62 4.64 6.40 17.65
C GLN A 62 3.98 7.80 17.63
N GLY A 63 4.18 8.60 18.68
CA GLY A 63 3.64 9.97 18.72
C GLY A 63 4.13 10.87 17.59
N GLU A 64 5.39 10.77 17.15
CA GLU A 64 5.87 11.52 15.99
C GLU A 64 5.22 11.05 14.68
N LYS A 65 4.99 9.74 14.55
CA LYS A 65 4.28 9.18 13.39
C LYS A 65 2.85 9.68 13.33
N ASP A 66 2.17 9.74 14.47
CA ASP A 66 0.78 10.21 14.58
C ASP A 66 0.68 11.71 14.25
N ILE A 67 1.61 12.53 14.78
CA ILE A 67 1.69 13.96 14.44
C ILE A 67 1.94 14.16 12.94
N ALA A 68 2.88 13.42 12.36
CA ALA A 68 3.17 13.52 10.93
C ALA A 68 1.98 13.07 10.06
N ALA A 69 1.30 11.99 10.45
CA ALA A 69 0.09 11.50 9.78
C ALA A 69 -1.02 12.55 9.81
N TRP A 70 -1.27 13.15 10.98
CA TRP A 70 -2.22 14.25 11.13
C TRP A 70 -1.84 15.46 10.29
N GLN A 71 -0.59 15.91 10.32
CA GLN A 71 -0.14 17.05 9.53
C GLN A 71 -0.33 16.82 8.02
N SER A 72 -0.04 15.61 7.55
CA SER A 72 -0.26 15.24 6.14
C SER A 72 -1.75 15.26 5.79
N LEU A 73 -2.60 14.64 6.62
CA LEU A 73 -4.05 14.64 6.42
C LEU A 73 -4.61 16.06 6.45
N ARG A 74 -4.25 16.86 7.44
CA ARG A 74 -4.69 18.24 7.60
C ARG A 74 -4.30 19.10 6.40
N ARG A 75 -3.07 18.97 5.88
CA ARG A 75 -2.62 19.71 4.69
C ARG A 75 -3.51 19.39 3.48
N ASP A 76 -3.80 18.11 3.28
CA ASP A 76 -4.66 17.64 2.21
C ASP A 76 -6.10 18.15 2.35
N LEU A 77 -6.68 18.06 3.55
CA LEU A 77 -8.04 18.56 3.81
C LEU A 77 -8.10 20.08 3.63
N SER A 78 -7.09 20.80 4.11
CA SER A 78 -6.97 22.26 3.99
C SER A 78 -6.88 22.70 2.52
N GLY A 79 -6.14 21.97 1.68
CA GLY A 79 -6.07 22.27 0.24
C GLY A 79 -7.41 22.12 -0.48
N ASN A 80 -8.17 21.05 -0.16
CA ASN A 80 -9.52 20.86 -0.71
C ASN A 80 -10.46 21.97 -0.21
N LEU A 81 -10.35 22.34 1.06
CA LEU A 81 -11.17 23.37 1.67
C LEU A 81 -10.90 24.77 1.12
N ALA A 82 -9.63 25.16 0.97
CA ALA A 82 -9.25 26.41 0.32
C ALA A 82 -9.86 26.51 -1.08
N THR A 83 -9.89 25.41 -1.81
CA THR A 83 -10.51 25.36 -3.13
C THR A 83 -12.02 25.54 -3.08
N ILE A 84 -12.72 24.93 -2.10
CA ILE A 84 -14.16 25.17 -1.87
C ILE A 84 -14.42 26.64 -1.60
N ILE A 85 -13.60 27.29 -0.77
CA ILE A 85 -13.74 28.72 -0.46
C ILE A 85 -13.59 29.58 -1.71
N GLU A 86 -12.63 29.27 -2.60
CA GLU A 86 -12.45 29.98 -3.87
C GLU A 86 -13.61 29.78 -4.86
N ILE A 87 -14.20 28.58 -4.88
CA ILE A 87 -15.41 28.28 -5.66
C ILE A 87 -16.60 29.07 -5.11
N ASP A 88 -16.81 29.05 -3.80
CA ASP A 88 -17.89 29.77 -3.12
C ASP A 88 -17.73 31.30 -3.28
N ALA A 89 -16.51 31.79 -3.52
CA ALA A 89 -16.21 33.18 -3.83
C ALA A 89 -16.31 33.53 -5.33
N GLY A 90 -16.70 32.57 -6.18
CA GLY A 90 -16.85 32.75 -7.63
C GLY A 90 -15.54 32.86 -8.41
N ARG A 91 -14.38 32.62 -7.78
CA ARG A 91 -13.05 32.74 -8.42
C ARG A 91 -12.66 31.49 -9.22
N LYS A 92 -13.31 30.36 -8.96
CA LYS A 92 -13.09 29.08 -9.64
C LYS A 92 -14.43 28.45 -10.03
N HIS A 93 -14.46 27.80 -11.20
CA HIS A 93 -15.68 27.21 -11.78
C HIS A 93 -15.75 25.69 -11.63
N TRP A 94 -14.96 25.11 -10.72
CA TRP A 94 -15.03 23.68 -10.44
C TRP A 94 -16.25 23.32 -9.58
N SER A 95 -16.62 22.05 -9.59
CA SER A 95 -17.71 21.56 -8.73
C SER A 95 -17.30 21.55 -7.26
N ARG A 96 -18.00 22.33 -6.44
CA ARG A 96 -17.88 22.33 -4.97
C ARG A 96 -18.02 20.92 -4.39
N SER A 97 -18.97 20.13 -4.91
CA SER A 97 -19.26 18.80 -4.39
C SER A 97 -18.10 17.82 -4.63
N ALA A 98 -17.29 18.01 -5.67
CA ALA A 98 -16.12 17.16 -5.92
C ALA A 98 -15.10 17.26 -4.78
N PHE A 99 -14.83 18.46 -4.28
CA PHE A 99 -13.90 18.68 -3.16
C PHE A 99 -14.51 18.24 -1.82
N ALA A 100 -15.81 18.48 -1.62
CA ALA A 100 -16.52 17.98 -0.44
C ALA A 100 -16.49 16.44 -0.37
N ASN A 101 -16.71 15.76 -1.50
CA ASN A 101 -16.64 14.30 -1.62
C ASN A 101 -15.20 13.79 -1.46
N SER A 102 -14.19 14.54 -1.92
CA SER A 102 -12.77 14.23 -1.69
C SER A 102 -12.42 14.22 -0.20
N ILE A 103 -12.85 15.24 0.55
CA ILE A 103 -12.70 15.33 2.02
C ILE A 103 -13.40 14.13 2.68
N ALA A 104 -14.69 13.94 2.40
CA ALA A 104 -15.47 12.85 2.98
C ALA A 104 -14.87 11.47 2.67
N GLY A 105 -14.50 11.21 1.41
CA GLY A 105 -13.92 9.94 0.99
C GLY A 105 -12.54 9.66 1.61
N LYS A 106 -11.76 10.69 1.94
CA LYS A 106 -10.50 10.53 2.70
C LYS A 106 -10.78 10.06 4.13
N ILE A 107 -11.71 10.71 4.82
CA ILE A 107 -12.09 10.35 6.19
C ILE A 107 -12.75 8.97 6.21
N GLU A 108 -13.59 8.65 5.23
CA GLU A 108 -14.24 7.34 5.08
C GLU A 108 -13.21 6.21 4.98
N ARG A 109 -12.16 6.40 4.18
CA ARG A 109 -11.08 5.42 4.06
C ARG A 109 -10.36 5.17 5.38
N LEU A 110 -10.11 6.23 6.15
CA LEU A 110 -9.52 6.12 7.50
C LEU A 110 -10.44 5.41 8.48
N ALA A 111 -11.75 5.68 8.39
CA ALA A 111 -12.74 4.98 9.21
C ALA A 111 -12.81 3.49 8.86
N LEU A 112 -12.82 3.14 7.57
CA LEU A 112 -12.78 1.76 7.11
C LEU A 112 -11.47 1.04 7.51
N SER A 113 -10.36 1.78 7.57
CA SER A 113 -9.09 1.25 8.07
C SER A 113 -9.02 1.17 9.60
N GLY A 114 -9.96 1.73 10.35
CA GLY A 114 -10.00 1.70 11.82
C GLY A 114 -9.10 2.74 12.49
N GLU A 115 -8.71 3.80 11.78
CA GLU A 115 -7.81 4.85 12.29
C GLU A 115 -8.60 5.89 13.11
N VAL A 116 -9.09 5.48 14.28
CA VAL A 116 -10.03 6.26 15.11
C VAL A 116 -9.49 7.65 15.44
N ALA A 117 -8.24 7.75 15.89
CA ALA A 117 -7.65 9.02 16.30
C ALA A 117 -7.59 10.06 15.17
N LEU A 118 -7.21 9.64 13.96
CA LEU A 118 -7.15 10.54 12.79
C LEU A 118 -8.55 10.96 12.32
N VAL A 119 -9.54 10.06 12.40
CA VAL A 119 -10.92 10.37 12.06
C VAL A 119 -11.50 11.39 13.04
N ASP A 120 -11.32 11.17 14.34
CA ASP A 120 -11.82 12.08 15.38
C ASP A 120 -11.15 13.47 15.27
N GLN A 121 -9.83 13.52 15.03
CA GLN A 121 -9.12 14.78 14.76
C GLN A 121 -9.64 15.50 13.50
N ALA A 122 -9.90 14.77 12.42
CA ALA A 122 -10.43 15.34 11.19
C ALA A 122 -11.85 15.90 11.38
N ILE A 123 -12.72 15.17 12.09
CA ILE A 123 -14.07 15.61 12.41
C ILE A 123 -14.02 16.86 13.30
N ALA A 124 -13.23 16.85 14.38
CA ALA A 124 -13.07 18.00 15.27
C ALA A 124 -12.56 19.24 14.52
N TRP A 125 -11.59 19.06 13.62
CA TRP A 125 -11.06 20.13 12.79
C TRP A 125 -12.11 20.69 11.81
N LEU A 126 -12.91 19.84 11.18
CA LEU A 126 -14.00 20.27 10.30
C LEU A 126 -15.10 21.01 11.07
N THR A 127 -15.49 20.51 12.24
CA THR A 127 -16.47 21.17 13.12
C THR A 127 -16.00 22.55 13.51
N LYS A 128 -14.74 22.68 13.94
CA LYS A 128 -14.13 23.97 14.27
C LYS A 128 -14.17 24.92 13.08
N HIS A 129 -13.82 24.45 11.89
CA HIS A 129 -13.83 25.30 10.69
C HIS A 129 -15.25 25.73 10.27
N ASN A 130 -16.25 24.86 10.40
CA ASN A 130 -17.65 25.20 10.13
C ASN A 130 -18.16 26.30 11.09
N LEU A 131 -17.74 26.26 12.36
CA LEU A 131 -18.07 27.29 13.36
C LEU A 131 -17.40 28.63 13.03
N GLU A 132 -16.09 28.62 12.76
CA GLU A 132 -15.31 29.85 12.53
C GLU A 132 -15.68 30.56 11.21
N SER A 133 -16.01 29.80 10.16
CA SER A 133 -16.29 30.36 8.83
C SER A 133 -17.75 30.79 8.64
N GLY A 134 -18.67 30.38 9.52
CA GLY A 134 -20.12 30.56 9.36
C GLY A 134 -20.73 29.86 8.13
N LYS A 135 -19.91 29.14 7.35
CA LYS A 135 -20.30 28.40 6.15
C LYS A 135 -20.06 26.91 6.37
N VAL A 136 -21.12 26.13 6.21
CA VAL A 136 -21.09 24.68 6.41
C VAL A 136 -20.54 24.01 5.14
N ILE A 137 -19.34 23.43 5.24
CA ILE A 137 -18.70 22.72 4.11
C ILE A 137 -19.50 21.46 3.76
N LEU A 138 -19.76 20.65 4.78
CA LEU A 138 -20.54 19.41 4.77
C LEU A 138 -21.72 19.59 5.73
N THR A 139 -22.94 19.37 5.23
CA THR A 139 -24.17 19.54 6.01
C THR A 139 -24.19 18.64 7.24
N ASN A 140 -24.94 19.00 8.28
CA ASN A 140 -25.05 18.19 9.50
C ASN A 140 -25.64 16.78 9.25
N ARG A 141 -26.37 16.59 8.14
CA ARG A 141 -26.91 15.29 7.73
C ARG A 141 -25.92 14.43 6.95
N HIS A 142 -24.72 14.94 6.68
CA HIS A 142 -23.74 14.23 5.87
C HIS A 142 -23.16 13.04 6.63
N LYS A 143 -22.95 11.90 5.95
CA LYS A 143 -22.42 10.66 6.56
C LYS A 143 -21.05 10.78 7.21
N VAL A 144 -20.31 11.86 6.95
CA VAL A 144 -18.98 12.09 7.53
C VAL A 144 -19.02 12.11 9.06
N TRP A 145 -20.13 12.60 9.63
CA TRP A 145 -20.27 12.76 11.07
C TRP A 145 -20.45 11.42 11.80
N SER A 146 -20.83 10.34 11.10
CA SER A 146 -20.89 8.98 11.67
C SER A 146 -19.60 8.17 11.48
N PHE A 147 -18.58 8.74 10.83
CA PHE A 147 -17.35 8.00 10.54
C PHE A 147 -16.51 7.69 11.78
N GLY A 148 -16.60 8.48 12.85
CA GLY A 148 -15.99 8.14 14.13
C GLY A 148 -16.54 6.83 14.70
N ASP A 149 -17.86 6.66 14.66
CA ASP A 149 -18.52 5.43 15.12
C ASP A 149 -18.21 4.25 14.20
N LEU A 150 -18.19 4.47 12.89
CA LEU A 150 -17.76 3.47 11.92
C LEU A 150 -16.33 2.99 12.22
N ALA A 151 -15.39 3.90 12.51
CA ALA A 151 -14.02 3.56 12.83
C ALA A 151 -13.93 2.68 14.08
N ARG A 152 -14.62 3.07 15.15
CA ARG A 152 -14.71 2.29 16.40
C ARG A 152 -15.33 0.91 16.18
N GLN A 153 -16.42 0.83 15.41
CA GLN A 153 -17.04 -0.43 15.04
C GLN A 153 -16.08 -1.34 14.27
N ARG A 154 -15.28 -0.79 13.36
CA ARG A 154 -14.27 -1.56 12.61
C ARG A 154 -13.16 -2.11 13.49
N VAL A 155 -12.69 -1.33 14.46
CA VAL A 155 -11.70 -1.79 15.44
C VAL A 155 -12.29 -2.93 16.27
N ALA A 156 -13.47 -2.74 16.86
CA ALA A 156 -14.14 -3.77 17.66
C ALA A 156 -14.38 -5.07 16.88
N GLN A 157 -14.84 -4.98 15.62
CA GLN A 157 -15.02 -6.15 14.75
C GLN A 157 -13.70 -6.91 14.52
N ARG A 158 -12.58 -6.19 14.38
CA ARG A 158 -11.27 -6.82 14.19
C ARG A 158 -10.77 -7.47 15.47
N GLU A 159 -10.92 -6.81 16.62
CA GLU A 159 -10.54 -7.37 17.92
C GLU A 159 -11.32 -8.66 18.21
N VAL A 160 -12.64 -8.66 17.99
CA VAL A 160 -13.47 -9.86 18.12
C VAL A 160 -13.01 -10.96 17.17
N ALA A 161 -12.71 -10.63 15.91
CA ALA A 161 -12.20 -11.61 14.94
C ALA A 161 -10.84 -12.19 15.36
N LEU A 162 -9.93 -11.36 15.89
CA LEU A 162 -8.62 -11.79 16.37
C LEU A 162 -8.73 -12.68 17.62
N ALA A 163 -9.66 -12.36 18.53
CA ALA A 163 -9.93 -13.15 19.74
C ALA A 163 -10.56 -14.51 19.43
N ARG A 164 -11.41 -14.59 18.40
CA ARG A 164 -12.02 -15.85 17.95
C ARG A 164 -11.00 -16.84 17.38
N GLY A 165 -9.89 -16.34 16.83
CA GLY A 165 -8.83 -17.15 16.23
C GLY A 165 -9.23 -17.81 14.90
N PRO A 166 -8.43 -18.78 14.41
CA PRO A 166 -8.71 -19.48 13.17
C PRO A 166 -10.01 -20.28 13.23
N GLU A 167 -10.86 -20.10 12.22
CA GLU A 167 -12.17 -20.75 12.11
C GLU A 167 -12.19 -21.70 10.91
N LEU A 168 -12.60 -22.95 11.13
CA LEU A 168 -12.92 -23.87 10.04
C LEU A 168 -14.26 -23.47 9.42
N VAL A 169 -14.22 -22.98 8.17
CA VAL A 169 -15.40 -22.44 7.46
C VAL A 169 -16.02 -23.47 6.52
N ALA A 170 -15.23 -24.43 6.04
CA ALA A 170 -15.71 -25.53 5.22
C ALA A 170 -14.76 -26.73 5.29
N SER A 171 -15.28 -27.94 5.17
CA SER A 171 -14.48 -29.17 5.10
C SER A 171 -15.17 -30.24 4.25
N GLY A 172 -14.39 -31.00 3.47
CA GLY A 172 -14.87 -32.17 2.70
C GLY A 172 -13.75 -32.78 1.85
N GLU A 173 -13.86 -34.07 1.52
CA GLU A 173 -12.92 -34.81 0.66
C GLU A 173 -11.42 -34.60 0.99
N GLY A 174 -11.06 -34.55 2.28
CA GLY A 174 -9.68 -34.32 2.72
C GLY A 174 -9.18 -32.88 2.51
N VAL A 175 -10.09 -31.93 2.34
CA VAL A 175 -9.83 -30.50 2.18
C VAL A 175 -10.51 -29.72 3.29
N ARG A 176 -9.79 -28.76 3.87
CA ARG A 176 -10.29 -27.86 4.91
C ARG A 176 -10.02 -26.41 4.54
N VAL A 177 -11.04 -25.56 4.65
CA VAL A 177 -10.92 -24.11 4.45
C VAL A 177 -10.96 -23.43 5.80
N ILE A 178 -9.85 -22.79 6.15
CA ILE A 178 -9.67 -22.09 7.42
C ILE A 178 -9.60 -20.59 7.14
N VAL A 179 -10.39 -19.81 7.86
CA VAL A 179 -10.25 -18.36 7.91
C VAL A 179 -9.42 -18.04 9.14
N ASP A 180 -8.25 -17.42 8.92
CA ASP A 180 -7.31 -17.05 9.97
C ASP A 180 -7.21 -15.52 10.04
N PRO A 181 -7.96 -14.88 10.96
CA PRO A 181 -7.89 -13.45 11.18
C PRO A 181 -6.52 -12.98 11.69
N GLN A 182 -5.79 -13.83 12.41
CA GLN A 182 -4.49 -13.47 13.00
C GLN A 182 -3.40 -13.39 11.92
N ALA A 183 -3.42 -14.30 10.95
CA ALA A 183 -2.54 -14.24 9.79
C ALA A 183 -3.04 -13.26 8.68
N ASP A 184 -4.27 -12.73 8.79
CA ASP A 184 -4.98 -12.03 7.71
C ASP A 184 -5.08 -12.92 6.46
N ARG A 185 -5.39 -14.21 6.61
CA ARG A 185 -5.44 -15.18 5.51
C ARG A 185 -6.70 -16.02 5.46
N VAL A 186 -7.10 -16.40 4.25
CA VAL A 186 -7.86 -17.63 4.00
C VAL A 186 -6.85 -18.71 3.64
N GLN A 187 -6.98 -19.88 4.24
CA GLN A 187 -6.10 -21.03 4.04
C GLN A 187 -6.92 -22.22 3.55
N ILE A 188 -6.36 -22.96 2.59
CA ILE A 188 -6.88 -24.25 2.12
C ILE A 188 -5.82 -25.29 2.49
N VAL A 189 -6.22 -26.20 3.36
CA VAL A 189 -5.43 -27.34 3.81
C VAL A 189 -5.89 -28.56 3.03
N PHE A 190 -4.96 -29.26 2.42
CA PHE A 190 -5.20 -30.58 1.82
C PHE A 190 -4.48 -31.60 2.68
N ASP A 191 -5.10 -32.74 2.93
CA ASP A 191 -4.48 -33.83 3.70
C ASP A 191 -3.33 -34.46 2.90
N ASP A 192 -3.51 -34.62 1.59
CA ASP A 192 -2.49 -35.07 0.64
C ASP A 192 -2.16 -34.01 -0.42
N ARG A 193 -1.06 -34.23 -1.14
CA ARG A 193 -0.69 -33.35 -2.26
C ARG A 193 -1.82 -33.34 -3.31
N PRO A 194 -2.42 -32.17 -3.60
CA PRO A 194 -3.49 -32.10 -4.59
C PRO A 194 -2.97 -32.44 -6.00
N ALA A 195 -3.87 -32.98 -6.83
CA ALA A 195 -3.58 -33.31 -8.22
C ALA A 195 -3.13 -32.09 -9.04
N ALA A 196 -2.38 -32.32 -10.12
CA ALA A 196 -1.75 -31.25 -10.92
C ALA A 196 -2.77 -30.25 -11.49
N ASN A 197 -3.96 -30.73 -11.88
CA ASN A 197 -5.09 -29.91 -12.34
C ASN A 197 -5.61 -28.96 -11.23
N MET A 198 -5.76 -29.46 -10.00
CA MET A 198 -6.17 -28.66 -8.84
C MET A 198 -5.12 -27.61 -8.50
N ILE A 199 -3.84 -27.97 -8.55
CA ILE A 199 -2.72 -27.02 -8.36
C ILE A 199 -2.77 -25.89 -9.41
N ALA A 200 -3.03 -26.22 -10.68
CA ALA A 200 -3.15 -25.23 -11.75
C ALA A 200 -4.34 -24.28 -11.49
N LYS A 201 -5.50 -24.82 -11.07
CA LYS A 201 -6.70 -24.04 -10.71
C LYS A 201 -6.42 -23.09 -9.55
N LEU A 202 -5.79 -23.58 -8.48
CA LEU A 202 -5.39 -22.76 -7.33
C LEU A 202 -4.47 -21.60 -7.74
N LYS A 203 -3.45 -21.88 -8.55
CA LYS A 203 -2.54 -20.83 -9.06
C LYS A 203 -3.26 -19.81 -9.95
N GLY A 204 -4.16 -20.27 -10.83
CA GLY A 204 -4.97 -19.40 -11.69
C GLY A 204 -5.86 -18.44 -10.89
N GLU A 205 -6.38 -18.90 -9.76
CA GLU A 205 -7.22 -18.12 -8.84
C GLU A 205 -6.39 -17.31 -7.80
N GLY A 206 -5.08 -17.23 -7.99
CA GLY A 206 -4.18 -16.40 -7.18
C GLY A 206 -3.84 -16.96 -5.80
N TRP A 207 -4.06 -18.25 -5.56
CA TRP A 207 -3.62 -18.92 -4.35
C TRP A 207 -2.12 -19.17 -4.36
N LYS A 208 -1.47 -18.95 -3.21
CA LYS A 208 -0.02 -19.16 -3.05
C LYS A 208 0.25 -20.27 -2.04
N TRP A 209 1.09 -21.23 -2.42
CA TRP A 209 1.59 -22.25 -1.50
C TRP A 209 2.55 -21.64 -0.48
N SER A 210 2.40 -22.03 0.79
CA SER A 210 3.28 -21.66 1.89
C SER A 210 4.07 -22.88 2.38
N PRO A 211 5.34 -23.05 2.00
CA PRO A 211 6.14 -24.20 2.44
C PRO A 211 6.31 -24.28 3.97
N LYS A 212 6.33 -23.12 4.65
CA LYS A 212 6.50 -23.05 6.11
C LYS A 212 5.31 -23.60 6.88
N VAL A 213 4.10 -23.40 6.36
CA VAL A 213 2.84 -23.76 7.04
C VAL A 213 2.21 -25.00 6.41
N GLY A 214 2.61 -25.38 5.19
CA GLY A 214 2.06 -26.51 4.47
C GLY A 214 0.64 -26.28 3.93
N VAL A 215 0.29 -25.03 3.61
CA VAL A 215 -1.07 -24.68 3.16
C VAL A 215 -1.07 -23.76 1.94
N TRP A 216 -2.15 -23.80 1.16
CA TRP A 216 -2.44 -22.79 0.16
C TRP A 216 -3.12 -21.61 0.83
N GLN A 217 -2.64 -20.39 0.61
CA GLN A 217 -3.17 -19.21 1.28
C GLN A 217 -3.32 -18.00 0.37
N ARG A 218 -4.29 -17.15 0.72
CA ARG A 218 -4.57 -15.85 0.08
C ARG A 218 -4.99 -14.83 1.14
N LYS A 219 -4.86 -13.53 0.84
CA LYS A 219 -5.29 -12.44 1.74
C LYS A 219 -6.75 -12.61 2.15
N LEU A 220 -7.05 -12.41 3.43
CA LEU A 220 -8.41 -12.50 3.96
C LEU A 220 -9.30 -11.44 3.31
N THR A 221 -10.12 -11.90 2.37
CA THR A 221 -11.07 -11.09 1.61
C THR A 221 -12.30 -11.94 1.33
N ASN A 222 -13.45 -11.29 1.15
CA ASN A 222 -14.66 -12.03 0.76
C ASN A 222 -14.46 -12.80 -0.55
N ALA A 223 -13.76 -12.19 -1.53
CA ALA A 223 -13.39 -12.86 -2.77
C ALA A 223 -12.56 -14.13 -2.55
N ALA A 224 -11.59 -14.11 -1.63
CA ALA A 224 -10.83 -15.32 -1.29
C ALA A 224 -11.70 -16.39 -0.61
N LYS A 225 -12.63 -16.00 0.27
CA LYS A 225 -13.57 -16.95 0.89
C LYS A 225 -14.46 -17.63 -0.16
N TYR A 226 -15.04 -16.85 -1.08
CA TYR A 226 -15.86 -17.40 -2.17
C TYR A 226 -15.04 -18.27 -3.13
N SER A 227 -13.84 -17.81 -3.51
CA SER A 227 -12.92 -18.58 -4.36
C SER A 227 -12.54 -19.91 -3.71
N ALA A 228 -12.27 -19.93 -2.40
CA ALA A 228 -11.98 -21.17 -1.68
C ALA A 228 -13.12 -22.18 -1.83
N LYS A 229 -14.35 -21.76 -1.46
CA LYS A 229 -15.55 -22.60 -1.58
C LYS A 229 -15.78 -23.12 -3.00
N SER A 230 -15.61 -22.26 -4.01
CA SER A 230 -15.80 -22.61 -5.42
C SER A 230 -14.75 -23.59 -5.95
N ILE A 231 -13.48 -23.45 -5.54
CA ILE A 231 -12.41 -24.33 -5.99
C ILE A 231 -12.52 -25.70 -5.33
N THR A 232 -12.83 -25.74 -4.04
CA THR A 232 -12.93 -26.97 -3.25
C THR A 232 -14.29 -27.66 -3.37
N CYS A 233 -15.25 -27.06 -4.11
CA CYS A 233 -16.62 -27.56 -4.24
C CYS A 233 -17.33 -27.78 -2.89
N LEU A 234 -16.96 -26.99 -1.87
CA LEU A 234 -17.53 -27.09 -0.53
C LEU A 234 -18.64 -26.05 -0.38
N SER A 235 -19.83 -26.49 0.06
CA SER A 235 -20.98 -25.64 0.38
C SER A 235 -20.80 -24.89 1.70
#